data_AF-A0A1N6DP87-F1
#
_entry.id   AF-A0A1N6DP87-F1
#
_cell.length_a   1.000
_cell.length_b   1.000
_cell.length_c   1.000
_cell.angle_alpha   90.00
_cell.angle_beta   90.00
_cell.angle_gamma   90.00
#
_symmetry.space_group_name_H-M   'P 1'
#
loop_
_entity.id
_entity.type
_entity.pdbx_description
1 polymer ?
#
loop_
_entity_poly.entity_id
_entity_poly.type
_entity_poly.pdbx_seq_one_letter_code
_entity_poly.pdbx_strand_id
1 'polypeptide(L)'
;MKKLILSMALIGATTLAFGQKKVVRSAEKNFKSGDLQTALSDIEAATADPETGVDPETYLIKAQIETKMFGSDSSNTKQTYEVGQAALATFMKAFEMGGSNKEDGIGKDIWEEDVIGVPDNLRPYSINTLKNTSFDKAIERYNENDQEMAYYFFDLAGEIAPEDTTIHYNAGFLANDLGMYDEAKKHFNMLLDVEEYDKLNTYYFMVQILSGQDENPEGAYDMVMAAREEYPEDKILAEYEIQLLLQLNKMDEAMASIQEALKSDPNNAAILLRSGFLKEKSGDMDGAMADYKKSVEVDPDFYDGNFYTGALMLDRAREILADLNALPDDEWEKKSEAMGKEADNYYKESIPYFTKVLEIRPENTDVMEILFQVHTRLKNTEEADKYNKKLIELKGPNWMEGGM
;
A
#
# COMPACT_ATOMS: atom_id res chain seq x y z
N MET A 1 40.66 -40.89 -75.96
CA MET A 1 40.75 -40.53 -74.53
C MET A 1 40.19 -39.11 -74.40
N LYS A 2 38.95 -38.84 -73.94
CA LYS A 2 38.46 -38.80 -72.53
C LYS A 2 39.47 -38.03 -71.65
N LYS A 3 39.20 -36.90 -70.99
CA LYS A 3 37.95 -36.23 -70.55
C LYS A 3 38.19 -34.71 -70.39
N LEU A 4 37.13 -33.91 -70.63
CA LEU A 4 36.94 -32.60 -70.02
C LEU A 4 36.91 -32.75 -68.49
N ILE A 5 37.57 -31.84 -67.75
CA ILE A 5 37.31 -31.62 -66.33
C ILE A 5 36.63 -30.27 -66.16
N LEU A 6 35.50 -30.38 -65.48
CA LEU A 6 34.41 -29.45 -65.27
C LEU A 6 34.80 -28.43 -64.20
N SER A 7 34.59 -27.15 -64.49
CA SER A 7 34.41 -26.09 -63.50
C SER A 7 33.05 -26.27 -62.83
N MET A 8 32.99 -26.42 -61.50
CA MET A 8 31.75 -26.23 -60.74
C MET A 8 31.98 -25.89 -59.26
N ALA A 9 31.10 -25.00 -58.80
CA ALA A 9 30.67 -24.74 -57.42
C ALA A 9 31.48 -23.74 -56.57
N LEU A 10 31.20 -22.46 -56.81
CA LEU A 10 31.22 -21.42 -55.75
C LEU A 10 30.02 -20.46 -55.97
N ILE A 11 28.78 -20.95 -55.83
CA ILE A 11 27.54 -20.13 -55.97
C ILE A 11 26.58 -20.33 -54.76
N GLY A 12 26.97 -21.11 -53.75
CA GLY A 12 26.09 -21.43 -52.61
C GLY A 12 26.03 -20.37 -51.51
N ALA A 13 27.12 -19.65 -51.22
CA ALA A 13 27.18 -18.75 -50.06
C ALA A 13 26.63 -17.34 -50.32
N THR A 14 26.75 -16.83 -51.54
CA THR A 14 26.27 -15.48 -51.88
C THR A 14 24.78 -15.42 -52.17
N THR A 15 24.16 -16.52 -52.63
CA THR A 15 22.73 -16.55 -52.95
C THR A 15 21.85 -16.69 -51.71
N LEU A 16 22.35 -17.34 -50.65
CA LEU A 16 21.66 -17.47 -49.36
C LEU A 16 21.62 -16.12 -48.61
N ALA A 17 22.77 -15.44 -48.49
CA ALA A 17 22.87 -14.12 -47.85
C ALA A 17 22.00 -13.02 -48.50
N PHE A 18 21.79 -13.08 -49.83
CA PHE A 18 20.87 -12.17 -50.53
C PHE A 18 19.39 -12.54 -50.35
N GLY A 19 19.09 -13.83 -50.10
CA GLY A 19 17.74 -14.34 -49.87
C GLY A 19 17.20 -14.03 -48.47
N GLN A 20 18.05 -14.03 -47.44
CA GLN A 20 17.64 -13.78 -46.06
C GLN A 20 17.38 -12.28 -45.79
N LYS A 21 18.18 -11.37 -46.37
CA LYS A 21 17.83 -9.92 -46.43
C LYS A 21 16.51 -9.63 -47.16
N LYS A 22 15.99 -10.58 -47.95
CA LYS A 22 14.67 -10.47 -48.59
C LYS A 22 13.54 -10.73 -47.61
N VAL A 23 13.74 -11.59 -46.61
CA VAL A 23 12.72 -11.93 -45.60
C VAL A 23 12.49 -10.73 -44.67
N VAL A 24 13.56 -10.09 -44.19
CA VAL A 24 13.45 -8.81 -43.42
C VAL A 24 12.73 -7.74 -44.24
N ARG A 25 13.11 -7.55 -45.51
CA ARG A 25 12.40 -6.61 -46.42
C ARG A 25 10.94 -6.99 -46.68
N SER A 26 10.62 -8.29 -46.64
CA SER A 26 9.24 -8.77 -46.77
C SER A 26 8.43 -8.36 -45.54
N ALA A 27 8.98 -8.58 -44.34
CA ALA A 27 8.38 -8.14 -43.09
C ALA A 27 8.14 -6.62 -43.08
N GLU A 28 9.14 -5.80 -43.42
CA GLU A 28 9.00 -4.34 -43.49
C GLU A 28 7.91 -3.89 -44.49
N LYS A 29 7.85 -4.56 -45.64
CA LYS A 29 6.85 -4.26 -46.67
C LYS A 29 5.44 -4.59 -46.16
N ASN A 30 5.27 -5.76 -45.56
CA ASN A 30 3.98 -6.21 -45.02
C ASN A 30 3.54 -5.31 -43.86
N PHE A 31 4.47 -4.94 -42.98
CA PHE A 31 4.28 -3.97 -41.91
C PHE A 31 3.78 -2.61 -42.43
N LYS A 32 4.45 -2.04 -43.43
CA LYS A 32 4.05 -0.77 -44.08
C LYS A 32 2.70 -0.86 -44.77
N SER A 33 2.28 -2.04 -45.24
CA SER A 33 0.95 -2.26 -45.83
C SER A 33 -0.15 -2.58 -44.81
N GLY A 34 0.20 -2.78 -43.53
CA GLY A 34 -0.74 -3.13 -42.46
C GLY A 34 -1.08 -4.62 -42.35
N ASP A 35 -0.41 -5.50 -43.10
CA ASP A 35 -0.54 -6.96 -42.93
C ASP A 35 0.38 -7.43 -41.80
N LEU A 36 -0.06 -7.17 -40.56
CA LEU A 36 0.75 -7.41 -39.36
C LEU A 36 1.00 -8.90 -39.11
N GLN A 37 0.06 -9.76 -39.48
CA GLN A 37 0.21 -11.20 -39.28
C GLN A 37 1.31 -11.77 -40.18
N THR A 38 1.30 -11.39 -41.47
CA THR A 38 2.37 -11.80 -42.39
C THR A 38 3.70 -11.14 -42.02
N ALA A 39 3.67 -9.87 -41.61
CA ALA A 39 4.88 -9.19 -41.14
C ALA A 39 5.52 -9.89 -39.94
N LEU A 40 4.71 -10.28 -38.94
CA LEU A 40 5.18 -11.00 -37.75
C LEU A 40 5.74 -12.38 -38.14
N SER A 41 5.03 -13.13 -38.96
CA SER A 41 5.50 -14.44 -39.46
C SER A 41 6.83 -14.33 -40.21
N ASP A 42 6.97 -13.32 -41.08
CA ASP A 42 8.21 -13.09 -41.83
C ASP A 42 9.37 -12.70 -40.90
N ILE A 43 9.14 -11.79 -39.94
CA ILE A 43 10.22 -11.32 -39.06
C ILE A 43 10.62 -12.39 -38.03
N GLU A 44 9.69 -13.23 -37.55
CA GLU A 44 10.01 -14.37 -36.70
C GLU A 44 10.93 -15.36 -37.41
N ALA A 45 10.66 -15.66 -38.69
CA ALA A 45 11.54 -16.47 -39.51
C ALA A 45 12.93 -15.83 -39.66
N ALA A 46 13.01 -14.50 -39.80
CA ALA A 46 14.28 -13.78 -39.87
C ALA A 46 15.05 -13.81 -38.54
N THR A 47 14.37 -13.72 -37.39
CA THR A 47 15.03 -13.83 -36.08
C THR A 47 15.54 -15.24 -35.76
N ALA A 48 14.95 -16.28 -36.35
CA ALA A 48 15.39 -17.67 -36.19
C ALA A 48 16.56 -18.05 -37.13
N ASP A 49 16.89 -17.19 -38.08
CA ASP A 49 17.92 -17.44 -39.07
C ASP A 49 19.32 -17.06 -38.55
N PRO A 50 20.37 -17.87 -38.76
CA PRO A 50 21.71 -17.57 -38.23
C PRO A 50 22.38 -16.31 -38.80
N GLU A 51 21.97 -15.84 -39.99
CA GLU A 51 22.55 -14.64 -40.61
C GLU A 51 21.80 -13.37 -40.23
N THR A 52 20.46 -13.40 -40.19
CA THR A 52 19.65 -12.22 -39.85
C THR A 52 19.32 -12.12 -38.36
N GLY A 53 19.32 -13.23 -37.62
CA GLY A 53 19.09 -13.27 -36.18
C GLY A 53 20.27 -12.79 -35.33
N VAL A 54 21.40 -12.44 -35.95
CA VAL A 54 22.51 -11.73 -35.26
C VAL A 54 22.46 -10.22 -35.45
N ASP A 55 21.51 -9.72 -36.24
CA ASP A 55 21.35 -8.31 -36.59
C ASP A 55 20.34 -7.63 -35.65
N PRO A 56 20.73 -6.63 -34.83
CA PRO A 56 19.83 -6.01 -33.87
C PRO A 56 18.63 -5.31 -34.54
N GLU A 57 18.79 -4.82 -35.77
CA GLU A 57 17.74 -4.19 -36.57
C GLU A 57 16.59 -5.17 -36.88
N THR A 58 16.88 -6.48 -37.02
CA THR A 58 15.84 -7.50 -37.22
C THR A 58 14.91 -7.59 -35.99
N TYR A 59 15.47 -7.44 -34.78
CA TYR A 59 14.69 -7.41 -33.55
C TYR A 59 13.94 -6.09 -33.38
N LEU A 60 14.52 -4.95 -33.75
CA LEU A 60 13.81 -3.67 -33.76
C LEU A 60 12.56 -3.72 -34.65
N ILE A 61 12.68 -4.24 -35.88
CA ILE A 61 11.52 -4.38 -36.78
C ILE A 61 10.46 -5.29 -36.16
N LYS A 62 10.87 -6.38 -35.49
CA LYS A 62 9.94 -7.26 -34.78
C LYS A 62 9.21 -6.51 -33.67
N ALA A 63 9.92 -5.76 -32.83
CA ALA A 63 9.34 -4.99 -31.74
C ALA A 63 8.36 -3.91 -32.24
N GLN A 64 8.66 -3.28 -33.38
CA GLN A 64 7.75 -2.32 -34.03
C GLN A 64 6.46 -2.98 -34.53
N ILE A 65 6.55 -4.18 -35.11
CA ILE A 65 5.39 -4.97 -35.53
C ILE A 65 4.55 -5.35 -34.32
N GLU A 66 5.18 -5.88 -33.26
CA GLU A 66 4.51 -6.28 -32.01
C GLU A 66 3.83 -5.07 -31.33
N THR A 67 4.51 -3.92 -31.27
CA THR A 67 3.96 -2.66 -30.73
C THR A 67 2.76 -2.17 -31.51
N LYS A 68 2.79 -2.28 -32.85
CA LYS A 68 1.63 -1.93 -33.68
C LYS A 68 0.46 -2.89 -33.47
N MET A 69 0.74 -4.20 -33.34
CA MET A 69 -0.29 -5.20 -33.02
C MET A 69 -0.93 -4.92 -31.66
N PHE A 70 -0.10 -4.66 -30.66
CA PHE A 70 -0.53 -4.25 -29.31
C PHE A 70 -1.45 -3.02 -29.35
N GLY A 71 -1.04 -1.95 -30.04
CA GLY A 71 -1.85 -0.73 -30.15
C GLY A 71 -3.13 -0.91 -30.96
N SER A 72 -3.14 -1.82 -31.93
CA SER A 72 -4.32 -2.07 -32.80
C SER A 72 -5.39 -2.92 -32.13
N ASP A 73 -5.04 -3.68 -31.09
CA ASP A 73 -5.98 -4.50 -30.34
C ASP A 73 -6.71 -3.65 -29.28
N SER A 74 -7.95 -3.25 -29.58
CA SER A 74 -8.80 -2.48 -28.68
C SER A 74 -9.53 -3.33 -27.63
N SER A 75 -9.29 -4.65 -27.57
CA SER A 75 -9.93 -5.51 -26.57
C SER A 75 -9.29 -5.36 -25.19
N ASN A 76 -8.02 -4.91 -25.15
CA ASN A 76 -7.24 -4.66 -23.92
C ASN A 76 -7.32 -5.81 -22.91
N THR A 77 -7.24 -7.04 -23.42
CA THR A 77 -7.30 -8.26 -22.62
C THR A 77 -5.91 -8.65 -22.11
N LYS A 78 -5.84 -9.71 -21.30
CA LYS A 78 -4.57 -10.36 -20.95
C LYS A 78 -3.75 -10.76 -22.18
N GLN A 79 -4.39 -11.20 -23.26
CA GLN A 79 -3.70 -11.53 -24.51
C GLN A 79 -3.06 -10.29 -25.13
N THR A 80 -3.75 -9.14 -25.08
CA THR A 80 -3.20 -7.84 -25.50
C THR A 80 -1.97 -7.49 -24.68
N TYR A 81 -2.06 -7.63 -23.35
CA TYR A 81 -0.94 -7.39 -22.44
C TYR A 81 0.28 -8.28 -22.75
N GLU A 82 0.08 -9.58 -23.01
CA GLU A 82 1.15 -10.50 -23.40
C GLU A 82 1.87 -10.06 -24.68
N VAL A 83 1.16 -9.47 -25.65
CA VAL A 83 1.78 -8.88 -26.87
C VAL A 83 2.64 -7.67 -26.51
N GLY A 84 2.16 -6.81 -25.59
CA GLY A 84 2.94 -5.66 -25.11
C GLY A 84 4.22 -6.09 -24.37
N GLN A 85 4.13 -7.11 -23.51
CA GLN A 85 5.30 -7.69 -22.83
C GLN A 85 6.29 -8.30 -23.82
N ALA A 86 5.80 -9.01 -24.85
CA ALA A 86 6.63 -9.55 -25.91
C ALA A 86 7.36 -8.43 -26.67
N ALA A 87 6.66 -7.34 -27.02
CA ALA A 87 7.27 -6.17 -27.66
C ALA A 87 8.39 -5.57 -26.81
N LEU A 88 8.17 -5.39 -25.50
CA LEU A 88 9.18 -4.89 -24.57
C LEU A 88 10.39 -5.84 -24.52
N ALA A 89 10.17 -7.14 -24.36
CA ALA A 89 11.26 -8.12 -24.35
C ALA A 89 12.07 -8.10 -25.66
N THR A 90 11.41 -7.93 -26.81
CA THR A 90 12.07 -7.80 -28.11
C THR A 90 12.88 -6.50 -28.20
N PHE A 91 12.38 -5.36 -27.71
CA PHE A 91 13.16 -4.12 -27.61
C PHE A 91 14.40 -4.29 -26.74
N MET A 92 14.25 -4.91 -25.57
CA MET A 92 15.37 -5.19 -24.66
C MET A 92 16.42 -6.10 -25.32
N LYS A 93 15.98 -7.04 -26.17
CA LYS A 93 16.89 -7.86 -26.95
C LYS A 93 17.67 -7.05 -27.99
N ALA A 94 16.98 -6.15 -28.71
CA ALA A 94 17.62 -5.25 -29.66
C ALA A 94 18.64 -4.33 -28.97
N PHE A 95 18.32 -3.82 -27.77
CA PHE A 95 19.26 -3.05 -26.94
C PHE A 95 20.49 -3.84 -26.54
N GLU A 96 20.31 -5.08 -26.06
CA GLU A 96 21.42 -5.95 -25.67
C GLU A 96 22.40 -6.18 -26.83
N MET A 97 21.88 -6.29 -28.05
CA MET A 97 22.66 -6.61 -29.25
C MET A 97 23.32 -5.39 -29.91
N GLY A 98 22.61 -4.26 -30.01
CA GLY A 98 23.06 -3.09 -30.77
C GLY A 98 23.40 -1.85 -29.95
N GLY A 99 23.16 -1.88 -28.63
CA GLY A 99 23.40 -0.77 -27.71
C GLY A 99 22.18 0.12 -27.48
N SER A 100 22.18 0.83 -26.35
CA SER A 100 21.04 1.60 -25.84
C SER A 100 21.22 3.12 -25.88
N ASN A 101 22.26 3.62 -26.56
CA ASN A 101 22.50 5.06 -26.66
C ASN A 101 21.34 5.75 -27.39
N LYS A 102 20.66 6.69 -26.71
CA LYS A 102 19.51 7.42 -27.26
C LYS A 102 19.86 8.33 -28.45
N GLU A 103 21.14 8.62 -28.67
CA GLU A 103 21.60 9.60 -29.67
C GLU A 103 22.28 8.96 -30.89
N ASP A 104 22.58 7.65 -30.86
CA ASP A 104 23.36 6.97 -31.91
C ASP A 104 22.96 5.51 -32.10
N GLY A 105 23.30 4.95 -33.26
CA GLY A 105 23.03 3.56 -33.64
C GLY A 105 21.55 3.20 -33.55
N ILE A 106 21.28 1.92 -33.27
CA ILE A 106 19.90 1.41 -33.12
C ILE A 106 19.19 1.98 -31.90
N GLY A 107 19.93 2.40 -30.87
CA GLY A 107 19.35 2.97 -29.65
C GLY A 107 18.55 4.23 -29.95
N LYS A 108 18.99 5.06 -30.90
CA LYS A 108 18.24 6.22 -31.37
C LYS A 108 16.86 5.84 -31.92
N ASP A 109 16.78 4.79 -32.73
CA ASP A 109 15.53 4.34 -33.36
C ASP A 109 14.60 3.65 -32.34
N ILE A 110 15.17 2.92 -31.37
CA ILE A 110 14.38 2.30 -30.29
C ILE A 110 13.73 3.36 -29.41
N TRP A 111 14.42 4.48 -29.13
CA TRP A 111 13.91 5.58 -28.31
C TRP A 111 13.23 6.70 -29.11
N GLU A 112 12.98 6.51 -30.42
CA GLU A 112 12.42 7.56 -31.26
C GLU A 112 11.07 8.06 -30.72
N GLU A 113 10.89 9.37 -30.62
CA GLU A 113 9.66 9.96 -30.09
C GLU A 113 8.54 9.99 -31.12
N ASP A 114 7.31 9.79 -30.67
CA ASP A 114 6.14 9.97 -31.53
C ASP A 114 5.95 11.44 -31.88
N VAL A 115 5.84 11.73 -33.18
CA VAL A 115 5.60 13.09 -33.67
C VAL A 115 4.12 13.28 -34.00
N ILE A 116 3.51 14.30 -33.39
CA ILE A 116 2.11 14.65 -33.60
C ILE A 116 1.85 14.93 -35.09
N GLY A 117 0.80 14.32 -35.64
CA GLY A 117 0.37 14.51 -37.01
C GLY A 117 1.09 13.62 -38.04
N VAL A 118 2.03 12.77 -37.61
CA VAL A 118 2.62 11.76 -38.50
C VAL A 118 1.58 10.68 -38.83
N PRO A 119 1.37 10.36 -40.13
CA PRO A 119 0.52 9.26 -40.54
C PRO A 119 0.89 7.95 -39.86
N ASP A 120 -0.11 7.13 -39.52
CA ASP A 120 0.06 5.87 -38.80
C ASP A 120 1.14 4.94 -39.38
N ASN A 121 1.24 4.87 -40.70
CA ASN A 121 2.22 4.04 -41.41
C ASN A 121 3.66 4.62 -41.45
N LEU A 122 3.85 5.82 -40.92
CA LEU A 122 5.14 6.52 -40.80
C LEU A 122 5.55 6.72 -39.34
N ARG A 123 4.73 6.27 -38.38
CA ARG A 123 5.10 6.31 -36.97
C ARG A 123 6.26 5.35 -36.68
N PRO A 124 7.11 5.67 -35.69
CA PRO A 124 8.27 4.86 -35.36
C PRO A 124 7.91 3.52 -34.72
N TYR A 125 6.78 3.44 -33.99
CA TYR A 125 6.41 2.30 -33.15
C TYR A 125 7.56 1.89 -32.23
N SER A 126 8.15 2.89 -31.58
CA SER A 126 9.31 2.77 -30.71
C SER A 126 8.93 2.27 -29.32
N ILE A 127 9.91 2.11 -28.43
CA ILE A 127 9.63 1.79 -27.03
C ILE A 127 8.84 2.91 -26.33
N ASN A 128 8.98 4.16 -26.80
CA ASN A 128 8.18 5.29 -26.34
C ASN A 128 6.72 5.17 -26.83
N THR A 129 6.49 4.71 -28.06
CA THR A 129 5.13 4.37 -28.54
C THR A 129 4.52 3.27 -27.69
N LEU A 130 5.27 2.22 -27.35
CA LEU A 130 4.81 1.13 -26.48
C LEU A 130 4.41 1.64 -25.09
N LYS A 131 5.26 2.48 -24.46
CA LYS A 131 4.97 3.11 -23.17
C LYS A 131 3.69 3.94 -23.21
N ASN A 132 3.58 4.87 -24.17
CA ASN A 132 2.43 5.77 -24.29
C ASN A 132 1.14 4.97 -24.55
N THR A 133 1.21 3.97 -25.43
CA THR A 133 0.07 3.09 -25.72
C THR A 133 -0.34 2.27 -24.49
N SER A 134 0.62 1.78 -23.70
CA SER A 134 0.35 1.06 -22.46
C SER A 134 -0.34 1.97 -21.44
N PHE A 135 0.14 3.21 -21.28
CA PHE A 135 -0.49 4.22 -20.43
C PHE A 135 -1.93 4.52 -20.85
N ASP A 136 -2.19 4.72 -22.14
CA ASP A 136 -3.53 4.99 -22.66
C ASP A 136 -4.49 3.80 -22.43
N LYS A 137 -4.01 2.57 -22.65
CA LYS A 137 -4.78 1.35 -22.35
C LYS A 137 -5.07 1.20 -20.86
N ALA A 138 -4.11 1.56 -20.00
CA ALA A 138 -4.31 1.54 -18.55
C ALA A 138 -5.45 2.48 -18.13
N ILE A 139 -5.48 3.70 -18.68
CA ILE A 139 -6.56 4.67 -18.46
C ILE A 139 -7.91 4.13 -18.98
N GLU A 140 -7.93 3.49 -20.15
CA GLU A 140 -9.15 2.90 -20.70
C GLU A 140 -9.72 1.82 -19.77
N ARG A 141 -8.89 0.87 -19.32
CA ARG A 141 -9.31 -0.18 -18.37
C ARG A 141 -9.76 0.40 -17.03
N TYR A 142 -9.07 1.42 -16.53
CA TYR A 142 -9.45 2.11 -15.31
C TYR A 142 -10.84 2.75 -15.43
N ASN A 143 -11.12 3.44 -16.54
CA ASN A 143 -12.43 4.05 -16.80
C ASN A 143 -13.56 3.01 -16.95
N GLU A 144 -13.22 1.79 -17.34
CA GLU A 144 -14.14 0.66 -17.40
C GLU A 144 -14.30 -0.08 -16.05
N ASN A 145 -13.61 0.38 -15.00
CA ASN A 145 -13.52 -0.25 -13.68
C ASN A 145 -12.86 -1.64 -13.69
N ASP A 146 -12.04 -1.93 -14.69
CA ASP A 146 -11.13 -3.09 -14.65
C ASP A 146 -9.78 -2.65 -14.08
N GLN A 147 -9.73 -2.59 -12.75
CA GLN A 147 -8.54 -2.17 -12.00
C GLN A 147 -7.35 -3.11 -12.21
N GLU A 148 -7.59 -4.42 -12.35
CA GLU A 148 -6.54 -5.42 -12.53
C GLU A 148 -5.82 -5.23 -13.87
N MET A 149 -6.55 -5.11 -14.98
CA MET A 149 -5.92 -4.84 -16.27
C MET A 149 -5.34 -3.43 -16.35
N ALA A 150 -5.96 -2.44 -15.68
CA ALA A 150 -5.38 -1.10 -15.58
C ALA A 150 -3.99 -1.15 -14.92
N TYR A 151 -3.86 -1.88 -13.81
CA TYR A 151 -2.57 -2.12 -13.15
C TYR A 151 -1.55 -2.72 -14.11
N TYR A 152 -1.87 -3.83 -14.80
CA TYR A 152 -0.90 -4.48 -15.69
C TYR A 152 -0.40 -3.55 -16.81
N PHE A 153 -1.27 -2.74 -17.40
CA PHE A 153 -0.84 -1.79 -18.42
C PHE A 153 -0.02 -0.62 -17.85
N PHE A 154 -0.31 -0.15 -16.63
CA PHE A 154 0.57 0.81 -15.96
C PHE A 154 1.93 0.18 -15.60
N ASP A 155 1.96 -1.07 -15.15
CA ASP A 155 3.20 -1.80 -14.84
C ASP A 155 4.10 -1.91 -16.07
N LEU A 156 3.54 -2.32 -17.22
CA LEU A 156 4.28 -2.35 -18.48
C LEU A 156 4.83 -0.98 -18.89
N ALA A 157 4.05 0.09 -18.72
CA ALA A 157 4.54 1.44 -18.98
C ALA A 157 5.68 1.83 -18.02
N GLY A 158 5.58 1.41 -16.75
CA GLY A 158 6.56 1.70 -15.69
C GLY A 158 7.88 0.95 -15.87
N GLU A 159 7.85 -0.25 -16.46
CA GLU A 159 9.09 -0.96 -16.84
C GLU A 159 9.92 -0.17 -17.86
N ILE A 160 9.28 0.67 -18.68
CA ILE A 160 9.94 1.49 -19.71
C ILE A 160 10.37 2.85 -19.15
N ALA A 161 9.61 3.41 -18.20
CA ALA A 161 9.80 4.74 -17.67
C ALA A 161 9.92 4.74 -16.14
N PRO A 162 11.06 4.28 -15.59
CA PRO A 162 11.24 4.05 -14.15
C PRO A 162 11.17 5.32 -13.28
N GLU A 163 11.31 6.50 -13.89
CA GLU A 163 11.27 7.80 -13.20
C GLU A 163 9.92 8.54 -13.43
N ASP A 164 8.97 7.94 -14.15
CA ASP A 164 7.67 8.58 -14.39
C ASP A 164 6.75 8.43 -13.17
N THR A 165 6.70 9.49 -12.38
CA THR A 165 5.97 9.49 -11.11
C THR A 165 4.46 9.27 -11.29
N THR A 166 3.89 9.64 -12.44
CA THR A 166 2.45 9.45 -12.69
C THR A 166 2.14 7.98 -12.91
N ILE A 167 2.99 7.28 -13.67
CA ILE A 167 2.87 5.86 -13.92
C ILE A 167 3.02 5.07 -12.62
N HIS A 168 4.11 5.29 -11.88
CA HIS A 168 4.38 4.54 -10.66
C HIS A 168 3.38 4.84 -9.54
N TYR A 169 2.86 6.06 -9.43
CA TYR A 169 1.79 6.37 -8.48
C TYR A 169 0.51 5.59 -8.80
N ASN A 170 0.06 5.61 -10.06
CA ASN A 170 -1.17 4.89 -10.44
C ASN A 170 -1.00 3.36 -10.35
N ALA A 171 0.13 2.83 -10.78
CA ALA A 171 0.43 1.40 -10.66
C ALA A 171 0.49 0.95 -9.20
N GLY A 172 1.23 1.67 -8.35
CA GLY A 172 1.37 1.35 -6.93
C GLY A 172 0.04 1.47 -6.18
N PHE A 173 -0.75 2.50 -6.46
CA PHE A 173 -2.06 2.69 -5.87
C PHE A 173 -3.02 1.55 -6.24
N LEU A 174 -3.12 1.21 -7.53
CA LEU A 174 -4.00 0.12 -7.99
C LEU A 174 -3.55 -1.23 -7.43
N ALA A 175 -2.25 -1.52 -7.44
CA ALA A 175 -1.70 -2.74 -6.84
C ALA A 175 -2.06 -2.83 -5.35
N ASN A 176 -1.96 -1.73 -4.61
CA ASN A 176 -2.34 -1.69 -3.20
C ASN A 176 -3.84 -1.97 -2.99
N ASP A 177 -4.71 -1.35 -3.79
CA ASP A 177 -6.18 -1.57 -3.72
C ASP A 177 -6.57 -3.01 -4.06
N LEU A 178 -5.82 -3.65 -4.97
CA LEU A 178 -5.99 -5.06 -5.35
C LEU A 178 -5.36 -6.05 -4.34
N GLY A 179 -4.66 -5.57 -3.31
CA GLY A 179 -3.94 -6.40 -2.34
C GLY A 179 -2.65 -7.04 -2.88
N MET A 180 -2.15 -6.55 -4.02
CA MET A 180 -0.88 -6.94 -4.65
C MET A 180 0.26 -6.14 -4.02
N TYR A 181 0.54 -6.42 -2.74
CA TYR A 181 1.39 -5.54 -1.92
C TYR A 181 2.87 -5.54 -2.32
N ASP A 182 3.39 -6.63 -2.86
CA ASP A 182 4.79 -6.68 -3.32
C ASP A 182 4.97 -5.84 -4.60
N GLU A 183 3.99 -5.89 -5.50
CA GLU A 183 3.91 -5.04 -6.68
C GLU A 183 3.69 -3.57 -6.30
N ALA A 184 2.84 -3.28 -5.31
CA ALA A 184 2.67 -1.94 -4.79
C ALA A 184 3.99 -1.37 -4.25
N LYS A 185 4.69 -2.14 -3.41
CA LYS A 185 6.02 -1.77 -2.89
C LYS A 185 7.05 -1.58 -4.00
N LYS A 186 7.04 -2.38 -5.07
CA LYS A 186 7.90 -2.18 -6.27
C LYS A 186 7.72 -0.77 -6.82
N HIS A 187 6.48 -0.35 -7.10
CA HIS A 187 6.23 0.98 -7.68
C HIS A 187 6.46 2.12 -6.68
N PHE A 188 6.11 1.92 -5.41
CA PHE A 188 6.38 2.92 -4.37
C PHE A 188 7.88 3.16 -4.17
N ASN A 189 8.71 2.11 -4.20
CA ASN A 189 10.17 2.28 -4.16
C ASN A 189 10.69 3.10 -5.35
N MET A 190 10.16 2.86 -6.55
CA MET A 190 10.50 3.68 -7.73
C MET A 190 10.13 5.16 -7.54
N LEU A 191 9.05 5.48 -6.83
CA LEU A 191 8.71 6.87 -6.48
C LEU A 191 9.64 7.47 -5.42
N LEU A 192 10.08 6.68 -4.44
CA LEU A 192 10.99 7.15 -3.40
C LEU A 192 12.39 7.51 -3.95
N ASP A 193 12.79 6.87 -5.05
CA ASP A 193 14.05 7.14 -5.76
C ASP A 193 14.03 8.45 -6.57
N VAL A 194 12.86 9.07 -6.82
CA VAL A 194 12.74 10.34 -7.55
C VAL A 194 12.86 11.53 -6.58
N GLU A 195 13.90 12.36 -6.74
CA GLU A 195 14.24 13.45 -5.79
C GLU A 195 13.18 14.56 -5.76
N GLU A 196 12.66 14.99 -6.91
CA GLU A 196 11.70 16.09 -7.00
C GLU A 196 10.24 15.69 -6.76
N TYR A 197 9.97 14.41 -6.48
CA TYR A 197 8.63 13.91 -6.21
C TYR A 197 8.20 14.17 -4.75
N ASP A 198 6.94 14.51 -4.53
CA ASP A 198 6.37 14.60 -3.18
C ASP A 198 6.03 13.19 -2.65
N LYS A 199 6.93 12.65 -1.84
CA LYS A 199 6.93 11.27 -1.34
C LYS A 199 5.97 11.03 -0.18
N LEU A 200 5.32 12.05 0.39
CA LEU A 200 4.58 11.91 1.65
C LEU A 200 3.50 10.80 1.60
N ASN A 201 2.69 10.77 0.54
CA ASN A 201 1.67 9.74 0.39
C ASN A 201 2.28 8.35 0.16
N THR A 202 3.39 8.27 -0.56
CA THR A 202 4.14 7.02 -0.76
C THR A 202 4.64 6.48 0.56
N TYR A 203 5.19 7.33 1.43
CA TYR A 203 5.57 6.95 2.78
C TYR A 203 4.39 6.39 3.58
N TYR A 204 3.20 7.02 3.53
CA TYR A 204 2.02 6.47 4.19
C TYR A 204 1.63 5.08 3.69
N PHE A 205 1.58 4.88 2.37
CA PHE A 205 1.26 3.55 1.82
C PHE A 205 2.29 2.51 2.25
N MET A 206 3.58 2.83 2.18
CA MET A 206 4.66 1.93 2.62
C MET A 206 4.53 1.57 4.10
N VAL A 207 4.31 2.55 4.98
CA VAL A 207 4.14 2.32 6.43
C VAL A 207 2.93 1.44 6.71
N GLN A 208 1.81 1.67 6.02
CA GLN A 208 0.59 0.87 6.16
C GLN A 208 0.80 -0.58 5.72
N ILE A 209 1.43 -0.80 4.57
CA ILE A 209 1.76 -2.14 4.07
C ILE A 209 2.69 -2.86 5.05
N LEU A 210 3.77 -2.19 5.49
CA LEU A 210 4.74 -2.76 6.41
C LEU A 210 4.12 -3.11 7.77
N SER A 211 3.27 -2.24 8.32
CA SER A 211 2.67 -2.43 9.63
C SER A 211 1.57 -3.50 9.63
N GLY A 212 0.74 -3.50 8.58
CA GLY A 212 -0.47 -4.33 8.52
C GLY A 212 -0.26 -5.65 7.80
N GLN A 213 0.30 -5.62 6.59
CA GLN A 213 0.35 -6.79 5.70
C GLN A 213 1.62 -7.61 5.90
N ASP A 214 2.76 -6.94 6.00
CA ASP A 214 4.04 -7.60 6.26
C ASP A 214 4.22 -7.91 7.76
N GLU A 215 3.37 -7.36 8.63
CA GLU A 215 3.47 -7.45 10.11
C GLU A 215 4.89 -7.14 10.61
N ASN A 216 5.55 -6.15 9.99
CA ASN A 216 6.94 -5.78 10.18
C ASN A 216 7.06 -4.39 10.83
N PRO A 217 6.86 -4.27 12.16
CA PRO A 217 6.90 -2.99 12.85
C PRO A 217 8.27 -2.33 12.83
N GLU A 218 9.37 -3.10 12.81
CA GLU A 218 10.72 -2.56 12.68
C GLU A 218 10.91 -1.88 11.31
N GLY A 219 10.53 -2.56 10.22
CA GLY A 219 10.62 -1.98 8.88
C GLY A 219 9.70 -0.76 8.70
N ALA A 220 8.49 -0.82 9.26
CA ALA A 220 7.58 0.33 9.28
C ALA A 220 8.18 1.52 10.04
N TYR A 221 8.85 1.26 11.18
CA TYR A 221 9.50 2.29 11.97
C TYR A 221 10.65 2.94 11.20
N ASP A 222 11.51 2.14 10.57
CA ASP A 222 12.60 2.66 9.72
C ASP A 222 12.05 3.54 8.58
N MET A 223 10.93 3.13 7.96
CA MET A 223 10.25 3.92 6.93
C MET A 223 9.69 5.25 7.46
N VAL A 224 9.07 5.25 8.65
CA VAL A 224 8.62 6.49 9.30
C VAL A 224 9.80 7.40 9.60
N MET A 225 10.92 6.87 10.10
CA MET A 225 12.09 7.68 10.41
C MET A 225 12.66 8.35 9.15
N ALA A 226 12.79 7.61 8.04
CA ALA A 226 13.17 8.19 6.75
C ALA A 226 12.18 9.28 6.30
N ALA A 227 10.88 9.02 6.38
CA ALA A 227 9.85 10.00 6.04
C ALA A 227 9.95 11.27 6.89
N ARG A 228 10.23 11.15 8.19
CA ARG A 228 10.35 12.28 9.11
C ARG A 228 11.60 13.13 8.89
N GLU A 229 12.66 12.61 8.28
CA GLU A 229 13.81 13.42 7.87
C GLU A 229 13.41 14.44 6.79
N GLU A 230 12.51 14.04 5.88
CA GLU A 230 11.99 14.89 4.81
C GLU A 230 10.77 15.74 5.25
N TYR A 231 9.92 15.17 6.11
CA TYR A 231 8.65 15.75 6.55
C TYR A 231 8.55 15.86 8.09
N PRO A 232 9.44 16.61 8.76
CA PRO A 232 9.54 16.61 10.23
C PRO A 232 8.32 17.15 10.96
N GLU A 233 7.54 18.01 10.29
CA GLU A 233 6.34 18.67 10.83
C GLU A 233 5.04 17.89 10.59
N ASP A 234 5.11 16.75 9.90
CA ASP A 234 3.92 15.97 9.62
C ASP A 234 3.42 15.24 10.89
N LYS A 235 2.14 15.47 11.20
CA LYS A 235 1.50 14.96 12.42
C LYS A 235 1.17 13.47 12.32
N ILE A 236 0.83 12.98 11.13
CA ILE A 236 0.46 11.59 10.91
C ILE A 236 1.71 10.72 11.04
N LEU A 237 2.85 11.15 10.51
CA LEU A 237 4.14 10.49 10.72
C LEU A 237 4.52 10.44 12.21
N ALA A 238 4.23 11.50 12.98
CA ALA A 238 4.45 11.49 14.42
C ALA A 238 3.55 10.48 15.15
N GLU A 239 2.29 10.36 14.74
CA GLU A 239 1.37 9.36 15.27
C GLU A 239 1.81 7.93 14.94
N TYR A 240 2.28 7.68 13.71
CA TYR A 240 2.85 6.39 13.31
C TYR A 240 4.10 6.06 14.10
N GLU A 241 5.03 7.00 14.27
CA GLU A 241 6.24 6.80 15.07
C GLU A 241 5.90 6.36 16.48
N ILE A 242 5.02 7.09 17.17
CA ILE A 242 4.61 6.77 18.54
C ILE A 242 3.94 5.40 18.58
N GLN A 243 3.07 5.09 17.63
CA GLN A 243 2.42 3.78 17.55
C GLN A 243 3.42 2.63 17.41
N LEU A 244 4.39 2.78 16.52
CA LEU A 244 5.38 1.75 16.24
C LEU A 244 6.33 1.59 17.44
N LEU A 245 6.74 2.68 18.08
CA LEU A 245 7.52 2.61 19.32
C LEU A 245 6.79 1.85 20.43
N LEU A 246 5.48 2.06 20.60
CA LEU A 246 4.66 1.30 21.55
C LEU A 246 4.60 -0.19 21.19
N GLN A 247 4.40 -0.52 19.91
CA GLN A 247 4.37 -1.91 19.43
C GLN A 247 5.72 -2.62 19.62
N LEU A 248 6.82 -1.89 19.44
CA LEU A 248 8.18 -2.35 19.65
C LEU A 248 8.61 -2.35 21.14
N ASN A 249 7.70 -2.02 22.06
CA ASN A 249 7.94 -1.89 23.50
C ASN A 249 9.03 -0.86 23.89
N LYS A 250 9.26 0.14 23.04
CA LYS A 250 10.21 1.23 23.27
C LYS A 250 9.55 2.39 24.01
N MET A 251 9.15 2.14 25.26
CA MET A 251 8.28 3.06 26.02
C MET A 251 8.91 4.43 26.31
N ASP A 252 10.21 4.49 26.60
CA ASP A 252 10.91 5.75 26.88
C ASP A 252 11.02 6.64 25.62
N GLU A 253 11.35 6.03 24.48
CA GLU A 253 11.37 6.70 23.18
C GLU A 253 9.96 7.20 22.81
N ALA A 254 8.93 6.35 22.99
CA ALA A 254 7.54 6.73 22.73
C ALA A 254 7.10 7.93 23.58
N MET A 255 7.46 7.95 24.87
CA MET A 255 7.15 9.08 25.76
C MET A 255 7.84 10.37 25.31
N ALA A 256 9.10 10.30 24.85
CA ALA A 256 9.80 11.46 24.32
C ALA A 256 9.10 12.00 23.06
N SER A 257 8.72 11.14 22.12
CA SER A 257 8.01 11.52 20.89
C SER A 257 6.61 12.07 21.18
N ILE A 258 5.89 11.50 22.15
CA ILE A 258 4.60 12.03 22.65
C ILE A 258 4.77 13.45 23.22
N GLN A 259 5.79 13.68 24.04
CA GLN A 259 6.04 14.99 24.62
C GLN A 259 6.33 16.03 23.54
N GLU A 260 7.07 15.67 22.49
CA GLU A 260 7.32 16.57 21.38
C GLU A 260 6.06 16.84 20.56
N ALA A 261 5.29 15.79 20.23
CA ALA A 261 4.01 15.93 19.52
C ALA A 261 3.03 16.83 20.29
N LEU A 262 2.93 16.70 21.62
CA LEU A 262 2.06 17.53 22.46
C LEU A 262 2.57 18.97 22.65
N LYS A 263 3.86 19.27 22.43
CA LYS A 263 4.32 20.67 22.38
C LYS A 263 3.82 21.37 21.11
N SER A 264 3.85 20.67 19.97
CA SER A 264 3.39 21.19 18.69
C SER A 264 1.86 21.24 18.62
N ASP A 265 1.19 20.19 19.09
CA ASP A 265 -0.27 20.08 19.14
C ASP A 265 -0.76 19.64 20.53
N PRO A 266 -0.94 20.59 21.46
CA PRO A 266 -1.37 20.28 22.83
C PRO A 266 -2.76 19.68 22.95
N ASN A 267 -3.56 19.70 21.87
CA ASN A 267 -4.94 19.26 21.83
C ASN A 267 -5.13 18.15 20.79
N ASN A 268 -4.12 17.32 20.55
CA ASN A 268 -4.31 16.08 19.82
C ASN A 268 -4.85 14.99 20.77
N ALA A 269 -6.12 14.60 20.61
CA ALA A 269 -6.78 13.62 21.47
C ALA A 269 -6.10 12.24 21.43
N ALA A 270 -5.68 11.77 20.25
CA ALA A 270 -5.03 10.47 20.11
C ALA A 270 -3.67 10.43 20.81
N ILE A 271 -2.88 11.51 20.72
CA ILE A 271 -1.59 11.60 21.43
C ILE A 271 -1.79 11.73 22.94
N LEU A 272 -2.80 12.49 23.40
CA LEU A 272 -3.15 12.57 24.82
C LEU A 272 -3.54 11.20 25.39
N LEU A 273 -4.33 10.41 24.65
CA LEU A 273 -4.64 9.04 25.02
C LEU A 273 -3.36 8.20 25.16
N ARG A 274 -2.46 8.22 24.17
CA ARG A 274 -1.19 7.47 24.22
C ARG A 274 -0.30 7.90 25.38
N SER A 275 -0.28 9.20 25.70
CA SER A 275 0.38 9.75 26.88
C SER A 275 -0.18 9.17 28.18
N GLY A 276 -1.52 9.17 28.31
CA GLY A 276 -2.20 8.59 29.45
C GLY A 276 -1.88 7.10 29.62
N PHE A 277 -1.89 6.35 28.53
CA PHE A 277 -1.55 4.92 28.51
C PHE A 277 -0.13 4.65 29.01
N LEU A 278 0.87 5.40 28.54
CA LEU A 278 2.24 5.22 29.02
C LEU A 278 2.41 5.60 30.49
N LYS A 279 1.76 6.68 30.93
CA LYS A 279 1.77 7.08 32.34
C LYS A 279 1.17 6.00 33.23
N GLU A 280 0.03 5.43 32.82
CA GLU A 280 -0.62 4.31 33.50
C GLU A 280 0.35 3.11 33.62
N LYS A 281 1.01 2.72 32.53
CA LYS A 281 2.00 1.63 32.53
C LYS A 281 3.21 1.92 33.43
N SER A 282 3.60 3.18 33.56
CA SER A 282 4.69 3.61 34.45
C SER A 282 4.26 3.75 35.92
N GLY A 283 2.97 3.62 36.22
CA GLY A 283 2.39 3.78 37.56
C GLY A 283 1.96 5.20 37.93
N ASP A 284 2.12 6.19 37.05
CA ASP A 284 1.60 7.55 37.22
C ASP A 284 0.10 7.59 36.87
N MET A 285 -0.69 7.01 37.75
CA MET A 285 -2.14 6.87 37.57
C MET A 285 -2.88 8.22 37.60
N ASP A 286 -2.39 9.20 38.36
CA ASP A 286 -2.99 10.54 38.41
C ASP A 286 -2.70 11.33 37.13
N GLY A 287 -1.47 11.26 36.63
CA GLY A 287 -1.10 11.83 35.35
C GLY A 287 -1.84 11.15 34.19
N ALA A 288 -2.02 9.83 34.25
CA ALA A 288 -2.82 9.09 33.26
C ALA A 288 -4.28 9.56 33.23
N MET A 289 -4.91 9.69 34.40
CA MET A 289 -6.28 10.19 34.53
C MET A 289 -6.43 11.59 33.97
N ALA A 290 -5.46 12.48 34.22
CA ALA A 290 -5.46 13.84 33.69
C ALA A 290 -5.40 13.85 32.15
N ASP A 291 -4.51 13.05 31.56
CA ASP A 291 -4.35 12.99 30.11
C ASP A 291 -5.55 12.35 29.40
N TYR A 292 -6.08 11.25 29.94
CA TYR A 292 -7.29 10.60 29.41
C TYR A 292 -8.50 11.54 29.47
N LYS A 293 -8.72 12.23 30.60
CA LYS A 293 -9.79 13.23 30.70
C LYS A 293 -9.62 14.35 29.69
N LYS A 294 -8.41 14.89 29.55
CA LYS A 294 -8.12 15.92 28.55
C LYS A 294 -8.35 15.42 27.12
N SER A 295 -8.02 14.17 26.82
CA SER A 295 -8.32 13.55 25.52
C SER A 295 -9.82 13.56 25.22
N VAL A 296 -10.66 13.24 26.20
CA VAL A 296 -12.14 13.28 26.07
C VAL A 296 -12.68 14.72 26.03
N GLU A 297 -12.05 15.66 26.73
CA GLU A 297 -12.43 17.07 26.65
C GLU A 297 -12.17 17.66 25.26
N VAL A 298 -11.08 17.25 24.61
CA VAL A 298 -10.71 17.64 23.25
C VAL A 298 -11.66 17.01 22.22
N ASP A 299 -11.89 15.71 22.32
CA ASP A 299 -12.83 14.97 21.46
C ASP A 299 -13.80 14.13 22.31
N PRO A 300 -14.99 14.68 22.62
CA PRO A 300 -15.99 14.00 23.44
C PRO A 300 -16.53 12.70 22.85
N ASP A 301 -16.46 12.52 21.53
CA ASP A 301 -16.92 11.31 20.84
C ASP A 301 -15.74 10.36 20.53
N PHE A 302 -14.55 10.62 21.07
CA PHE A 302 -13.42 9.70 20.94
C PHE A 302 -13.67 8.43 21.75
N TYR A 303 -13.92 7.34 21.03
CA TYR A 303 -14.27 6.03 21.61
C TYR A 303 -13.24 5.56 22.64
N ASP A 304 -11.96 5.51 22.25
CA ASP A 304 -10.90 5.00 23.12
C ASP A 304 -10.67 5.93 24.32
N GLY A 305 -10.68 7.26 24.11
CA GLY A 305 -10.61 8.24 25.20
C GLY A 305 -11.65 7.99 26.29
N ASN A 306 -12.92 7.81 25.89
CA ASN A 306 -13.99 7.50 26.83
C ASN A 306 -13.79 6.14 27.50
N PHE A 307 -13.48 5.09 26.73
CA PHE A 307 -13.28 3.76 27.28
C PHE A 307 -12.16 3.71 28.32
N TYR A 308 -10.97 4.22 28.00
CA TYR A 308 -9.81 4.21 28.89
C TYR A 308 -10.00 5.11 30.12
N THR A 309 -10.66 6.27 29.97
CA THR A 309 -11.01 7.11 31.13
C THR A 309 -11.91 6.36 32.10
N GLY A 310 -12.99 5.75 31.59
CA GLY A 310 -13.92 4.95 32.39
C GLY A 310 -13.23 3.75 33.04
N ALA A 311 -12.39 3.03 32.30
CA ALA A 311 -11.66 1.87 32.81
C ALA A 311 -10.71 2.23 33.94
N LEU A 312 -9.93 3.32 33.80
CA LEU A 312 -9.02 3.77 34.84
C LEU A 312 -9.76 4.18 36.12
N MET A 313 -10.95 4.78 35.99
CA MET A 313 -11.80 5.07 37.16
C MET A 313 -12.25 3.80 37.88
N LEU A 314 -12.61 2.74 37.14
CA LEU A 314 -12.95 1.46 37.76
C LEU A 314 -11.76 0.83 38.46
N ASP A 315 -10.56 0.95 37.90
CA ASP A 315 -9.35 0.45 38.53
C ASP A 315 -9.02 1.19 39.82
N ARG A 316 -9.18 2.52 39.84
CA ARG A 316 -9.08 3.31 41.08
C ARG A 316 -10.10 2.88 42.12
N ALA A 317 -11.34 2.65 41.74
CA ALA A 317 -12.36 2.15 42.66
C ALA A 317 -11.99 0.79 43.26
N ARG A 318 -11.48 -0.13 42.42
CA ARG A 318 -11.03 -1.47 42.86
C ARG A 318 -9.82 -1.39 43.77
N GLU A 319 -8.85 -0.53 43.48
CA GLU A 319 -7.67 -0.27 44.31
C GLU A 319 -8.08 0.19 45.71
N ILE A 320 -8.97 1.19 45.80
CA ILE A 320 -9.49 1.69 47.09
C ILE A 320 -10.18 0.57 47.88
N LEU A 321 -10.97 -0.27 47.22
CA LEU A 321 -11.65 -1.37 47.89
C LEU A 321 -10.68 -2.49 48.31
N ALA A 322 -9.64 -2.75 47.54
CA ALA A 322 -8.58 -3.68 47.90
C ALA A 322 -7.81 -3.20 49.13
N ASP A 323 -7.42 -1.92 49.14
CA ASP A 323 -6.77 -1.28 50.28
C ASP A 323 -7.65 -1.31 51.52
N LEU A 324 -8.95 -1.00 51.37
CA LEU A 324 -9.92 -1.09 52.46
C LEU A 324 -9.97 -2.51 53.04
N ASN A 325 -10.04 -3.54 52.20
CA ASN A 325 -10.11 -4.93 52.63
C ASN A 325 -8.81 -5.44 53.29
N ALA A 326 -7.69 -4.78 53.05
CA ALA A 326 -6.40 -5.10 53.66
C ALA A 326 -6.18 -4.44 55.03
N LEU A 327 -7.08 -3.54 55.47
CA LEU A 327 -6.96 -2.85 56.75
C LEU A 327 -7.26 -3.78 57.95
N PRO A 328 -6.57 -3.60 59.09
CA PRO A 328 -6.97 -4.19 60.37
C PRO A 328 -8.37 -3.73 60.82
N ASP A 329 -9.10 -4.56 61.57
CA ASP A 329 -10.48 -4.29 62.00
C ASP A 329 -10.70 -2.90 62.60
N ASP A 330 -9.77 -2.42 63.45
CA ASP A 330 -9.89 -1.14 64.14
C ASP A 330 -9.62 0.08 63.24
N GLU A 331 -8.91 -0.09 62.14
CA GLU A 331 -8.77 0.93 61.09
C GLU A 331 -9.92 0.84 60.08
N TRP A 332 -10.35 -0.37 59.74
CA TRP A 332 -11.47 -0.63 58.85
C TRP A 332 -12.75 0.03 59.38
N GLU A 333 -13.05 -0.11 60.68
CA GLU A 333 -14.22 0.52 61.30
C GLU A 333 -14.22 2.05 61.15
N LYS A 334 -13.03 2.67 61.15
CA LYS A 334 -12.87 4.13 61.04
C LYS A 334 -12.91 4.63 59.60
N LYS A 335 -12.42 3.84 58.64
CA LYS A 335 -12.17 4.28 57.25
C LYS A 335 -13.17 3.74 56.22
N SER A 336 -13.86 2.65 56.51
CA SER A 336 -14.74 1.94 55.56
C SER A 336 -15.82 2.81 54.94
N GLU A 337 -16.48 3.68 55.72
CA GLU A 337 -17.49 4.57 55.17
C GLU A 337 -16.91 5.57 54.18
N ALA A 338 -15.76 6.19 54.50
CA ALA A 338 -15.11 7.19 53.66
C ALA A 338 -14.55 6.56 52.38
N MET A 339 -13.75 5.49 52.51
CA MET A 339 -13.16 4.78 51.36
C MET A 339 -14.24 4.13 50.48
N GLY A 340 -15.30 3.58 51.08
CA GLY A 340 -16.43 3.03 50.34
C GLY A 340 -17.16 4.09 49.51
N LYS A 341 -17.39 5.28 50.06
CA LYS A 341 -17.96 6.43 49.34
C LYS A 341 -17.04 6.91 48.21
N GLU A 342 -15.73 6.94 48.45
CA GLU A 342 -14.75 7.33 47.44
C GLU A 342 -14.76 6.36 46.25
N ALA A 343 -14.72 5.05 46.50
CA ALA A 343 -14.85 4.03 45.47
C ALA A 343 -16.19 4.13 44.72
N ASP A 344 -17.31 4.33 45.43
CA ASP A 344 -18.64 4.51 44.83
C ASP A 344 -18.70 5.78 43.94
N ASN A 345 -17.96 6.84 44.28
CA ASN A 345 -17.86 8.02 43.43
C ASN A 345 -17.13 7.71 42.11
N TYR A 346 -16.03 6.97 42.14
CA TYR A 346 -15.35 6.54 40.91
C TYR A 346 -16.23 5.67 40.01
N TYR A 347 -16.95 4.70 40.60
CA TYR A 347 -17.95 3.91 39.87
C TYR A 347 -19.04 4.79 39.24
N LYS A 348 -19.49 5.83 39.95
CA LYS A 348 -20.50 6.76 39.45
C LYS A 348 -19.96 7.64 38.33
N GLU A 349 -18.73 8.14 38.46
CA GLU A 349 -18.08 8.99 37.46
C GLU A 349 -17.71 8.24 36.18
N SER A 350 -17.51 6.91 36.23
CA SER A 350 -17.20 6.12 35.04
C SER A 350 -18.41 5.92 34.11
N ILE A 351 -19.64 5.99 34.63
CA ILE A 351 -20.89 5.76 33.88
C ILE A 351 -21.01 6.64 32.63
N PRO A 352 -20.86 7.98 32.67
CA PRO A 352 -21.01 8.83 31.48
C PRO A 352 -20.03 8.45 30.37
N TYR A 353 -18.80 8.07 30.71
CA TYR A 353 -17.80 7.66 29.71
C TYR A 353 -18.20 6.35 29.02
N PHE A 354 -18.58 5.32 29.76
CA PHE A 354 -19.06 4.07 29.15
C PHE A 354 -20.40 4.22 28.42
N THR A 355 -21.26 5.13 28.88
CA THR A 355 -22.52 5.47 28.19
C THR A 355 -22.21 6.07 26.81
N LYS A 356 -21.25 7.01 26.75
CA LYS A 356 -20.77 7.59 25.49
C LYS A 356 -20.18 6.53 24.55
N VAL A 357 -19.43 5.57 25.09
CA VAL A 357 -18.93 4.42 24.31
C VAL A 357 -20.08 3.63 23.66
N LEU A 358 -21.20 3.40 24.36
CA LEU A 358 -22.38 2.75 23.79
C LEU A 358 -23.20 3.65 22.85
N GLU A 359 -23.12 4.97 22.95
CA GLU A 359 -23.70 5.85 21.93
C GLU A 359 -22.98 5.68 20.59
N ILE A 360 -21.66 5.47 20.62
CA ILE A 360 -20.82 5.28 19.43
C ILE A 360 -20.95 3.85 18.89
N ARG A 361 -20.91 2.84 19.79
CA ARG A 361 -21.06 1.41 19.44
C ARG A 361 -22.17 0.76 20.27
N PRO A 362 -23.43 0.86 19.84
CA PRO A 362 -24.60 0.42 20.63
C PRO A 362 -24.68 -1.07 20.95
N GLU A 363 -23.94 -1.90 20.23
CA GLU A 363 -23.93 -3.37 20.39
C GLU A 363 -22.67 -3.88 21.11
N ASN A 364 -21.83 -3.00 21.67
CA ASN A 364 -20.66 -3.43 22.44
C ASN A 364 -21.11 -4.10 23.76
N THR A 365 -21.09 -5.44 23.78
CA THR A 365 -21.52 -6.20 24.95
C THR A 365 -20.58 -6.07 26.13
N ASP A 366 -19.28 -5.92 25.90
CA ASP A 366 -18.30 -5.82 27.00
C ASP A 366 -18.56 -4.58 27.85
N VAL A 367 -18.89 -3.46 27.20
CA VAL A 367 -19.23 -2.20 27.87
C VAL A 367 -20.60 -2.28 28.55
N MET A 368 -21.56 -3.01 27.96
CA MET A 368 -22.83 -3.28 28.63
C MET A 368 -22.64 -4.11 29.92
N GLU A 369 -21.74 -5.08 29.92
CA GLU A 369 -21.41 -5.87 31.11
C GLU A 369 -20.78 -5.00 32.19
N ILE A 370 -19.85 -4.13 31.80
CA ILE A 370 -19.26 -3.14 32.71
C ILE A 370 -20.36 -2.27 33.33
N LEU A 371 -21.25 -1.68 32.52
CA LEU A 371 -22.33 -0.84 33.04
C LEU A 371 -23.30 -1.62 33.92
N PHE A 372 -23.64 -2.87 33.57
CA PHE A 372 -24.43 -3.75 34.43
C PHE A 372 -23.79 -3.93 35.82
N GLN A 373 -22.49 -4.24 35.87
CA GLN A 373 -21.76 -4.43 37.13
C GLN A 373 -21.68 -3.14 37.95
N VAL A 374 -21.40 -2.01 37.29
CA VAL A 374 -21.33 -0.69 37.92
C VAL A 374 -22.69 -0.30 38.52
N HIS A 375 -23.77 -0.42 37.75
CA HIS A 375 -25.12 -0.12 38.24
C HIS A 375 -25.56 -1.08 39.36
N THR A 376 -25.16 -2.35 39.31
CA THR A 376 -25.40 -3.32 40.39
C THR A 376 -24.67 -2.91 41.68
N ARG A 377 -23.39 -2.51 41.59
CA ARG A 377 -22.59 -2.04 42.75
C ARG A 377 -23.19 -0.80 43.39
N LEU A 378 -23.72 0.11 42.58
CA LEU A 378 -24.36 1.35 43.02
C LEU A 378 -25.84 1.18 43.40
N LYS A 379 -26.39 -0.05 43.34
CA LYS A 379 -27.78 -0.39 43.64
C LYS A 379 -28.80 0.35 42.76
N ASN A 380 -28.40 0.68 41.53
CA ASN A 380 -29.25 1.26 40.49
C ASN A 380 -29.98 0.14 39.74
N THR A 381 -30.89 -0.58 40.41
CA THR A 381 -31.52 -1.82 39.90
C THR A 381 -32.19 -1.65 38.55
N GLU A 382 -32.86 -0.52 38.31
CA GLU A 382 -33.56 -0.27 37.04
C GLU A 382 -32.59 -0.23 35.83
N GLU A 383 -31.47 0.49 35.97
CA GLU A 383 -30.45 0.56 34.91
C GLU A 383 -29.69 -0.77 34.77
N ALA A 384 -29.40 -1.46 35.88
CA ALA A 384 -28.82 -2.80 35.82
C ALA A 384 -29.74 -3.77 35.04
N ASP A 385 -31.04 -3.80 35.36
CA ASP A 385 -32.02 -4.67 34.67
C ASP A 385 -32.14 -4.34 33.17
N LYS A 386 -31.99 -3.05 32.81
CA LYS A 386 -31.97 -2.60 31.41
C LYS A 386 -30.78 -3.20 30.64
N TYR A 387 -29.57 -3.13 31.18
CA TYR A 387 -28.39 -3.73 30.52
C TYR A 387 -28.46 -5.26 30.52
N ASN A 388 -28.92 -5.88 31.60
CA ASN A 388 -29.10 -7.33 31.67
C ASN A 388 -30.06 -7.85 30.58
N LYS A 389 -31.18 -7.17 30.35
CA LYS A 389 -32.12 -7.54 29.27
C LYS A 389 -31.46 -7.48 27.89
N LYS A 390 -30.69 -6.43 27.60
CA LYS A 390 -29.96 -6.29 26.34
C LYS A 390 -28.88 -7.37 26.18
N LEU A 391 -28.16 -7.69 27.25
CA LEU A 391 -27.17 -8.76 27.24
C LEU A 391 -27.80 -10.13 27.02
N ILE A 392 -28.98 -10.40 27.60
CA ILE A 392 -29.74 -11.63 27.32
C ILE A 392 -30.15 -11.70 25.84
N GLU A 393 -30.57 -10.58 25.25
CA GLU A 393 -30.94 -10.51 23.84
C GLU A 393 -29.74 -10.80 22.91
N LEU A 394 -28.56 -10.25 23.22
CA LEU A 394 -27.37 -10.34 22.37
C LEU A 394 -26.52 -11.61 22.62
N LYS A 395 -26.38 -12.03 23.88
CA LYS A 395 -25.50 -13.14 24.31
C LYS A 395 -26.28 -14.37 24.81
N GLY A 396 -27.59 -14.27 24.97
CA GLY A 396 -28.45 -15.34 25.50
C GLY A 396 -28.65 -15.31 27.02
N PRO A 397 -29.58 -16.10 27.56
CA PRO A 397 -29.99 -16.05 28.97
C PRO A 397 -28.89 -16.42 29.97
N ASN A 398 -27.84 -17.10 29.52
CA ASN A 398 -26.74 -17.58 30.34
C ASN A 398 -25.47 -16.75 30.16
N TRP A 399 -25.57 -15.49 29.70
CA TRP A 399 -24.41 -14.65 29.41
C TRP A 399 -23.46 -14.47 30.61
N MET A 400 -23.96 -14.62 31.84
CA MET A 400 -23.18 -14.56 33.08
C MET A 400 -22.37 -15.83 33.38
N GLU A 401 -22.60 -16.96 32.69
CA GLU A 401 -21.91 -18.23 32.96
C GLU A 401 -20.53 -18.34 32.31
N GLY A 402 -20.18 -17.41 31.40
CA GLY A 402 -18.93 -17.44 30.61
C GLY A 402 -17.75 -16.64 31.17
N GLY A 403 -17.86 -16.04 32.36
CA GLY A 403 -16.87 -15.09 32.91
C GLY A 403 -16.37 -15.44 34.30
N MET A 404 -15.99 -16.70 34.55
CA MET A 404 -15.30 -17.14 35.79
C MET A 404 -13.86 -17.53 35.51
#